data_AF-A0A1V6PQ05-F1
#
_entry.id   AF-A0A1V6PQ05-F1
#
_cell.length_a   1.000
_cell.length_b   1.000
_cell.length_c   1.000
_cell.angle_alpha   90.00
_cell.angle_beta   90.00
_cell.angle_gamma   90.00
#
_symmetry.space_group_name_H-M   'P 1'
#
loop_
_entity.id
_entity.type
_entity.pdbx_description
1 polymer ?
#
loop_
_entity_poly.entity_id
_entity_poly.type
_entity_poly.pdbx_seq_one_letter_code
_entity_poly.pdbx_strand_id
1 'polypeptide(L)'
;MMLGSQQPDNLSRDELSQYLESDTVNISPLLFWKDSQHRFPALASLARDVLSIPATGAGVERLFNSARDICHYRRGRLNADTIQDLMMYLCTSRFDFEEAEYTFLKEFFSRDEVETANEEQND
;
A
#
# COMPACT_ATOMS: atom_id res chain seq x y z
N MET A 1 33.45 -38.25 22.66
CA MET A 1 32.08 -38.80 22.70
C MET A 1 31.10 -37.66 22.87
N MET A 2 30.09 -37.65 22.02
CA MET A 2 28.99 -36.71 21.80
C MET A 2 28.74 -35.63 22.88
N LEU A 3 28.99 -34.37 22.51
CA LEU A 3 28.20 -33.25 23.04
C LEU A 3 26.91 -33.22 22.24
N GLY A 4 25.81 -33.61 22.90
CA GLY A 4 24.47 -33.51 22.36
C GLY A 4 24.16 -32.06 22.00
N SER A 5 24.02 -31.80 20.70
CA SER A 5 23.38 -30.59 20.19
C SER A 5 21.90 -30.72 20.52
N GLN A 6 21.50 -30.23 21.69
CA GLN A 6 20.09 -29.94 21.97
C GLN A 6 19.66 -28.88 20.94
N GLN A 7 19.02 -29.30 19.85
CA GLN A 7 18.20 -28.40 19.03
C GLN A 7 17.08 -27.90 19.94
N PRO A 8 16.94 -26.58 20.18
CA PRO A 8 15.79 -26.09 20.89
C PRO A 8 14.54 -26.33 20.04
N ASP A 9 13.66 -27.13 20.61
CA ASP A 9 12.24 -27.31 20.35
C ASP A 9 11.61 -26.33 19.34
N ASN A 10 11.15 -26.90 18.22
CA ASN A 10 9.88 -26.62 17.52
C ASN A 10 9.24 -25.23 17.74
N LEU A 11 9.99 -24.16 17.51
CA LEU A 11 9.50 -22.78 17.51
C LEU A 11 8.86 -22.51 16.15
N SER A 12 7.60 -22.08 16.18
CA SER A 12 6.85 -21.58 15.01
C SER A 12 7.79 -20.80 14.08
N ARG A 13 7.99 -21.32 12.87
CA ARG A 13 8.90 -20.72 11.89
C ARG A 13 8.44 -19.28 11.64
N ASP A 14 9.35 -18.32 11.73
CA ASP A 14 9.00 -16.93 11.51
C ASP A 14 8.64 -16.65 10.04
N GLU A 15 7.79 -15.64 9.81
CA GLU A 15 7.29 -15.29 8.47
C GLU A 15 8.42 -14.98 7.49
N LEU A 16 9.47 -14.30 7.94
CA LEU A 16 10.60 -13.88 7.09
C LEU A 16 11.39 -15.08 6.60
N SER A 17 11.73 -16.01 7.49
CA SER A 17 12.38 -17.28 7.13
C SER A 17 11.53 -18.08 6.14
N GLN A 18 10.22 -18.14 6.36
CA GLN A 18 9.29 -18.85 5.47
C GLN A 18 9.13 -18.17 4.10
N TYR A 19 9.21 -16.83 4.02
CA TYR A 19 9.18 -16.09 2.75
C TYR A 19 10.49 -16.23 1.98
N LEU A 20 11.64 -16.09 2.64
CA LEU A 20 12.96 -16.18 2.00
C LEU A 20 13.26 -17.57 1.43
N GLU A 21 12.67 -18.61 2.00
CA GLU A 21 12.77 -19.98 1.47
C GLU A 21 11.73 -20.32 0.40
N SER A 22 10.76 -19.44 0.16
CA SER A 22 9.73 -19.69 -0.84
C SER A 22 10.25 -19.46 -2.26
N ASP A 23 9.67 -20.18 -3.21
CA ASP A 23 10.03 -20.02 -4.62
C ASP A 23 9.66 -18.64 -5.15
N THR A 24 10.47 -18.16 -6.10
CA THR A 24 10.18 -16.89 -6.79
C THR A 24 9.03 -17.08 -7.76
N VAL A 25 8.02 -16.21 -7.64
CA VAL A 25 6.82 -16.22 -8.48
C VAL A 25 6.79 -15.02 -9.42
N ASN A 26 6.34 -15.23 -10.66
CA ASN A 26 6.17 -14.16 -11.64
C ASN A 26 4.74 -13.62 -11.62
N ILE A 27 4.42 -12.85 -10.59
CA ILE A 27 3.13 -12.19 -10.37
C ILE A 27 3.38 -10.74 -9.94
N SER A 28 2.39 -9.86 -10.11
CA SER A 28 2.45 -8.51 -9.54
C SER A 28 2.73 -8.58 -8.03
N PRO A 29 3.72 -7.84 -7.50
CA PRO A 29 4.05 -7.85 -6.07
C PRO A 29 2.85 -7.54 -5.17
N LEU A 30 2.01 -6.58 -5.57
CA LEU A 30 0.81 -6.21 -4.82
C LEU A 30 -0.17 -7.39 -4.70
N LEU A 31 -0.45 -8.07 -5.83
CA LEU A 31 -1.32 -9.24 -5.84
C LEU A 31 -0.78 -10.37 -4.97
N PHE A 32 0.53 -10.64 -5.04
CA PHE A 32 1.17 -11.64 -4.19
C PHE A 32 0.94 -11.38 -2.70
N TRP A 33 1.16 -10.14 -2.24
CA TRP A 33 1.02 -9.80 -0.83
C TRP A 33 -0.46 -9.79 -0.38
N LYS A 34 -1.39 -9.43 -1.26
CA LYS A 34 -2.83 -9.59 -0.98
C LYS A 34 -3.23 -11.05 -0.80
N ASP A 35 -2.79 -11.92 -1.70
CA ASP A 35 -3.15 -13.34 -1.64
C ASP A 35 -2.44 -14.06 -0.48
N SER A 36 -1.24 -13.60 -0.11
CA SER A 36 -0.43 -14.18 0.96
C SER A 36 -0.64 -13.54 2.33
N GLN A 37 -1.54 -12.57 2.46
CA GLN A 37 -1.77 -11.81 3.71
C GLN A 37 -2.05 -12.71 4.91
N HIS A 38 -2.84 -13.77 4.73
CA HIS A 38 -3.17 -14.71 5.80
C HIS A 38 -1.98 -15.60 6.23
N ARG A 39 -1.02 -15.80 5.33
CA ARG A 39 0.20 -16.59 5.58
C ARG A 39 1.31 -15.72 6.15
N PHE A 40 1.34 -14.44 5.79
CA PHE A 40 2.38 -13.48 6.15
C PHE A 40 1.79 -12.14 6.59
N PRO A 41 0.99 -12.09 7.68
CA PRO A 41 0.27 -10.88 8.06
C PRO A 41 1.20 -9.69 8.34
N ALA A 42 2.31 -9.90 9.06
CA ALA A 42 3.24 -8.83 9.37
C ALA A 42 4.01 -8.35 8.12
N LEU A 43 4.49 -9.28 7.29
CA LEU A 43 5.22 -8.91 6.07
C LEU A 43 4.31 -8.29 5.00
N ALA A 44 3.07 -8.75 4.86
CA ALA A 44 2.12 -8.19 3.91
C ALA A 44 1.76 -6.75 4.26
N SER A 45 1.58 -6.45 5.56
CA SER A 45 1.38 -5.08 6.04
C SER A 45 2.58 -4.18 5.75
N LEU A 46 3.80 -4.64 6.04
CA LEU A 46 5.02 -3.90 5.70
C LEU A 46 5.19 -3.70 4.18
N ALA A 47 4.96 -4.75 3.40
CA ALA A 47 5.11 -4.70 1.96
C ALA A 47 4.12 -3.72 1.32
N ARG A 48 2.90 -3.62 1.85
CA ARG A 48 1.91 -2.63 1.44
C ARG A 48 2.43 -1.21 1.59
N ASP A 49 2.97 -0.89 2.77
CA ASP A 49 3.48 0.45 3.05
C ASP A 49 4.63 0.80 2.12
N VAL A 50 5.58 -0.13 1.93
CA VAL A 50 6.74 0.06 1.06
C VAL A 50 6.34 0.17 -0.41
N LEU A 51 5.45 -0.68 -0.91
CA LEU A 51 5.02 -0.71 -2.31
C LEU A 51 4.08 0.44 -2.67
N SER A 52 3.45 1.09 -1.68
CA SER A 52 2.66 2.31 -1.90
C SER A 52 3.51 3.53 -2.27
N ILE A 53 4.82 3.48 -2.01
CA ILE A 53 5.73 4.59 -2.27
C ILE A 53 6.03 4.61 -3.77
N PRO A 54 5.70 5.71 -4.48
CA PRO A 54 6.03 5.80 -5.89
C PRO A 54 7.55 5.84 -6.08
N ALA A 55 8.05 5.05 -7.03
CA ALA A 55 9.49 5.01 -7.34
C ALA A 55 10.04 6.35 -7.86
N THR A 56 9.18 7.25 -8.34
CA THR A 56 9.57 8.57 -8.86
C THR A 56 8.60 9.67 -8.45
N GLY A 57 9.10 10.91 -8.39
CA GLY A 57 8.27 12.11 -8.17
C GLY A 57 7.41 12.52 -9.38
N ALA A 58 7.46 11.79 -10.49
CA ALA A 58 6.80 12.16 -11.74
C ALA A 58 5.27 12.30 -11.62
N GLY A 59 4.64 11.56 -10.70
CA GLY A 59 3.21 11.71 -10.40
C GLY A 59 2.88 13.10 -9.83
N VAL A 60 3.69 13.54 -8.86
CA VAL A 60 3.56 14.85 -8.21
C VAL A 60 3.88 15.99 -9.18
N GLU A 61 4.90 15.82 -10.04
CA GLU A 61 5.24 16.80 -11.08
C GLU A 61 4.12 16.98 -12.10
N ARG A 62 3.48 15.88 -12.53
CA ARG A 62 2.30 15.93 -13.40
C ARG A 62 1.12 16.64 -12.72
N LEU A 63 0.91 16.43 -11.42
CA LEU A 63 -0.12 17.13 -10.64
C LEU A 63 0.15 18.64 -10.57
N PHE A 64 1.36 19.04 -10.25
CA PHE A 64 1.74 20.46 -10.22
C PHE A 64 1.71 21.11 -11.60
N ASN A 65 2.03 20.38 -12.67
CA ASN A 65 1.84 20.88 -14.04
C ASN A 65 0.36 21.16 -14.33
N SER A 66 -0.55 20.29 -13.88
CA SER A 66 -2.00 20.52 -14.01
C SER A 66 -2.49 21.67 -13.14
N ALA A 67 -1.84 21.91 -11.99
CA ALA A 67 -2.13 23.05 -11.12
C ALA A 67 -1.91 24.40 -11.80
N ARG A 68 -0.96 24.47 -12.74
CA ARG A 68 -0.71 25.67 -13.54
C ARG A 68 -1.95 26.11 -14.33
N ASP A 69 -2.79 25.17 -14.77
CA ASP A 69 -4.02 25.47 -15.52
C ASP A 69 -5.14 25.99 -14.61
N ILE A 70 -5.24 25.48 -13.38
CA ILE A 70 -6.23 25.93 -12.39
C ILE A 70 -5.86 27.31 -11.85
N CYS A 71 -4.59 27.49 -11.48
CA CYS A 71 -4.04 28.74 -10.95
C CYS A 71 -3.64 29.73 -12.05
N HIS A 72 -3.99 29.45 -13.30
CA HIS A 72 -3.60 30.27 -14.44
C HIS A 72 -4.08 31.72 -14.26
N TYR A 73 -3.26 32.70 -14.68
CA TYR A 73 -3.45 34.14 -14.41
C TYR A 73 -4.82 34.73 -14.80
N ARG A 74 -5.59 34.05 -15.66
CA ARG A 74 -6.95 34.43 -16.05
C ARG A 74 -8.03 34.07 -15.02
N ARG A 75 -7.73 33.19 -14.05
CA ARG A 75 -8.63 32.72 -12.97
C ARG A 75 -8.20 33.22 -11.59
N GLY A 76 -7.51 34.36 -11.51
CA GLY A 76 -6.97 34.93 -10.26
C GLY A 76 -7.99 35.41 -9.21
N ARG A 77 -9.21 34.87 -9.20
CA ARG A 77 -10.27 35.14 -8.21
C ARG A 77 -10.75 33.86 -7.50
N LEU A 78 -10.10 32.72 -7.71
CA LEU A 78 -10.42 31.50 -6.97
C LEU A 78 -9.87 31.62 -5.55
N ASN A 79 -10.70 31.28 -4.58
CA ASN A 79 -10.27 31.15 -3.19
C ASN A 79 -9.40 29.91 -3.02
N ALA A 80 -8.56 29.88 -1.98
CA ALA A 80 -7.67 28.77 -1.69
C ALA A 80 -8.41 27.43 -1.60
N ASP A 81 -9.56 27.40 -0.92
CA ASP A 81 -10.39 26.20 -0.77
C ASP A 81 -10.85 25.66 -2.13
N THR A 82 -11.27 26.54 -3.05
CA THR A 82 -11.69 26.12 -4.40
C THR A 82 -10.53 25.56 -5.21
N ILE A 83 -9.31 26.09 -5.03
CA ILE A 83 -8.11 25.55 -5.69
C ILE A 83 -7.78 24.17 -5.12
N GLN A 84 -7.88 23.99 -3.80
CA GLN A 84 -7.67 22.70 -3.14
C GLN A 84 -8.68 21.65 -3.63
N ASP A 85 -9.98 21.99 -3.69
CA ASP A 85 -11.02 21.07 -4.15
C ASP A 85 -10.79 20.65 -5.60
N LEU A 86 -10.43 21.60 -6.47
CA LEU A 86 -10.11 21.31 -7.87
C LEU A 86 -8.85 20.45 -7.99
N MET A 87 -7.82 20.69 -7.17
CA MET A 87 -6.62 19.85 -7.10
C MET A 87 -6.93 18.43 -6.66
N MET A 88 -7.76 18.27 -5.63
CA MET A 88 -8.17 16.95 -5.13
C MET A 88 -9.02 16.22 -6.16
N TYR A 89 -9.97 16.91 -6.80
CA TYR A 89 -10.77 16.35 -7.89
C TYR A 89 -9.89 15.91 -9.08
N LEU A 90 -8.92 16.72 -9.50
CA LEU A 90 -7.99 16.35 -10.57
C LEU A 90 -7.08 15.18 -10.16
N CYS A 91 -6.63 15.15 -8.90
CA CYS A 91 -5.87 14.03 -8.35
C CYS A 91 -6.62 12.72 -8.53
N THR A 92 -7.91 12.70 -8.19
CA THR A 92 -8.74 11.48 -8.25
C THR A 92 -9.27 11.14 -9.66
N SER A 93 -9.38 12.12 -10.57
CA SER A 93 -10.03 11.94 -11.89
C SER A 93 -9.08 11.91 -13.09
N ARG A 94 -7.87 12.46 -12.99
CA ARG A 94 -6.89 12.49 -14.10
C ARG A 94 -5.65 11.65 -13.84
N PHE A 95 -5.30 11.47 -12.58
CA PHE A 95 -4.36 10.42 -12.20
C PHE A 95 -5.24 9.21 -11.97
N ASP A 96 -5.53 8.50 -13.06
CA ASP A 96 -5.95 7.11 -12.94
C ASP A 96 -4.85 6.42 -12.13
N PHE A 97 -5.02 6.34 -10.81
CA PHE A 97 -4.81 5.05 -10.18
C PHE A 97 -5.72 4.15 -10.98
N GLU A 98 -5.15 3.24 -11.78
CA GLU A 98 -5.95 2.36 -12.64
C GLU A 98 -7.14 1.90 -11.80
N GLU A 99 -8.36 2.04 -12.30
CA GLU A 99 -9.58 1.82 -11.50
C GLU A 99 -9.53 0.46 -10.78
N ALA A 100 -8.81 -0.50 -11.36
CA ALA A 100 -8.40 -1.77 -10.76
C ALA A 100 -7.43 -1.63 -9.57
N GLU A 101 -6.35 -0.85 -9.64
CA GLU A 101 -5.41 -0.56 -8.53
C GLU A 101 -6.07 0.20 -7.38
N TYR A 102 -6.91 1.21 -7.66
CA TYR A 102 -7.63 1.94 -6.60
C TYR A 102 -8.63 1.03 -5.88
N THR A 103 -9.41 0.25 -6.64
CA THR A 103 -10.34 -0.74 -6.09
C THR A 103 -9.60 -1.81 -5.30
N PHE A 104 -8.46 -2.28 -5.82
CA PHE A 104 -7.58 -3.24 -5.18
C PHE A 104 -7.05 -2.73 -3.84
N LEU A 105 -6.52 -1.50 -3.80
CA LEU A 105 -6.02 -0.87 -2.59
C LEU A 105 -7.14 -0.65 -1.59
N LYS A 106 -8.30 -0.14 -2.02
CA LYS A 106 -9.44 0.13 -1.14
C LYS A 106 -10.01 -1.13 -0.50
N GLU A 107 -10.16 -2.22 -1.26
CA GLU A 107 -10.60 -3.52 -0.73
C GLU A 107 -9.56 -4.07 0.27
N PHE A 108 -8.27 -3.92 -0.03
CA PHE A 108 -7.19 -4.40 0.82
C PHE A 108 -7.08 -3.62 2.13
N PHE A 109 -7.12 -2.29 2.10
CA PHE A 109 -7.12 -1.45 3.31
C PHE A 109 -8.39 -1.63 4.15
N SER A 110 -9.55 -1.82 3.51
CA SER A 110 -10.81 -2.03 4.23
C SER A 110 -10.88 -3.37 4.96
N ARG A 111 -10.17 -4.41 4.50
CA ARG A 111 -10.10 -5.69 5.24
C ARG A 111 -9.34 -5.54 6.55
N ASP A 112 -8.19 -4.89 6.52
CA ASP A 112 -7.40 -4.62 7.72
C ASP A 112 -8.20 -3.77 8.73
N GLU A 113 -8.85 -2.69 8.29
CA GLU A 113 -9.68 -1.87 9.21
C GLU A 113 -10.80 -2.67 9.89
N VAL A 114 -11.39 -3.64 9.18
CA VAL A 114 -12.42 -4.54 9.72
C VAL A 114 -11.82 -5.58 10.67
N GLU A 115 -10.60 -6.08 10.40
CA GLU A 115 -9.91 -7.04 11.26
C GLU A 115 -9.45 -6.39 12.57
N THR A 116 -8.82 -5.21 12.51
CA THR A 116 -8.41 -4.45 13.70
C THR A 116 -9.61 -4.05 14.57
N ALA A 117 -10.74 -3.66 13.97
CA ALA A 117 -11.96 -3.32 14.71
C ALA A 117 -12.61 -4.55 15.40
N ASN A 118 -12.44 -5.75 14.86
CA ASN A 118 -12.94 -6.98 15.47
C ASN A 118 -12.01 -7.51 16.58
N GLU A 119 -10.71 -7.22 16.50
CA GLU A 119 -9.75 -7.52 17.57
C GLU A 119 -9.98 -6.63 18.80
N GLU A 120 -10.29 -5.34 18.62
CA GLU A 120 -10.61 -4.39 19.70
C GLU A 120 -11.90 -4.71 20.48
N GLN A 121 -12.77 -5.59 19.96
CA GLN A 121 -14.06 -5.91 20.56
C GLN A 121 -14.07 -7.24 21.35
N ASN A 122 -12.94 -7.96 21.35
CA ASN A 122 -12.77 -9.24 22.06
C ASN A 122 -11.84 -9.17 23.30
N ASP A 123 -11.35 -7.98 23.64
CA ASP A 123 -10.69 -7.65 24.93
C ASP A 123 -11.67 -6.94 25.88
#